data_AF-A0A5F8GPW4-F1
#
_entry.id   AF-A0A5F8GPW4-F1
#
_cell.length_a   1.000
_cell.length_b   1.000
_cell.length_c   1.000
_cell.angle_alpha   90.00
_cell.angle_beta   90.00
_cell.angle_gamma   90.00
#
_symmetry.space_group_name_H-M   'P 1'
#
loop_
_entity.id
_entity.type
_entity.pdbx_description
1 polymer ?
#
loop_
_entity_poly.entity_id
_entity_poly.type
_entity_poly.pdbx_seq_one_letter_code
_entity_poly.pdbx_strand_id
1 'polypeptide(L)'
;MSVRPNSIPLKFLPDEARSLPPPKLSDPRILYSGFMGYCAGLLDNLIHRRPVMTAGLHRQLLYVTSFYFVGYYLIKRQDFKYAERDRDMRQYMKLHPEDYKEEGRYFPEIMYYLILNI
;
A
#
# COMPACT_ATOMS: atom_id res chain seq x y z
N MET A 1 14.31 7.71 4.59
CA MET A 1 14.89 7.14 3.35
C MET A 1 15.75 8.22 2.74
N SER A 2 17.06 8.19 2.97
CA SER A 2 18.01 9.07 2.28
C SER A 2 17.91 8.86 0.77
N VAL A 3 18.27 9.88 0.00
CA VAL A 3 18.34 9.82 -1.46
C VAL A 3 19.29 8.66 -1.83
N ARG A 4 18.75 7.60 -2.48
CA ARG A 4 19.60 6.49 -2.94
C ARG A 4 20.59 7.02 -3.98
N PRO A 5 21.84 6.52 -4.01
CA PRO A 5 22.87 6.98 -4.95
C PRO A 5 22.44 6.96 -6.42
N ASN A 6 21.59 6.00 -6.79
CA ASN A 6 21.10 5.82 -8.17
C ASN A 6 19.66 6.31 -8.39
N SER A 7 19.12 7.16 -7.51
CA SER A 7 17.76 7.68 -7.69
C SER A 7 17.75 8.73 -8.81
N ILE A 8 17.08 8.41 -9.93
CA ILE A 8 16.84 9.37 -11.00
C ILE A 8 15.79 10.37 -10.50
N PRO A 9 16.08 11.68 -10.43
CA PRO A 9 15.11 12.66 -9.98
C PRO A 9 13.88 12.66 -10.91
N LEU A 10 12.70 12.91 -10.34
CA LEU A 10 11.39 13.01 -11.03
C LEU A 10 10.84 11.72 -11.69
N LYS A 11 11.51 10.56 -11.57
CA LYS A 11 10.95 9.30 -12.07
C LYS A 11 9.91 8.75 -11.08
N PHE A 12 8.61 8.94 -11.38
CA PHE A 12 7.51 8.51 -10.50
C PHE A 12 7.52 6.99 -10.26
N LEU A 13 7.75 6.21 -11.33
CA LEU A 13 7.93 4.76 -11.29
C LEU A 13 9.21 4.37 -12.04
N PRO A 14 10.24 3.83 -11.35
CA PRO A 14 11.45 3.35 -12.01
C PRO A 14 11.17 2.08 -12.82
N ASP A 15 12.04 1.73 -13.78
CA ASP A 15 11.85 0.54 -14.62
C ASP A 15 11.90 -0.75 -13.81
N GLU A 16 12.64 -0.74 -12.70
CA GLU A 16 12.66 -1.82 -11.69
C GLU A 16 11.28 -2.06 -11.07
N ALA A 17 10.41 -1.04 -10.99
CA ALA A 17 9.04 -1.23 -10.51
C ALA A 17 8.18 -2.12 -11.42
N ARG A 18 8.64 -2.41 -12.65
CA ARG A 18 7.97 -3.34 -13.56
C ARG A 18 8.17 -4.82 -13.19
N SER A 19 9.18 -5.14 -12.38
CA SER A 19 9.39 -6.52 -11.91
C SER A 19 8.44 -6.91 -10.79
N LEU A 20 7.81 -5.94 -10.14
CA LEU A 20 6.79 -6.19 -9.12
C LEU A 20 5.44 -6.56 -9.76
N PRO A 21 4.70 -7.50 -9.15
CA PRO A 21 3.35 -7.81 -9.62
C PRO A 21 2.48 -6.56 -9.51
N PRO A 22 1.80 -6.13 -10.58
CA PRO A 22 0.94 -4.95 -10.52
C PRO A 22 -0.26 -5.20 -9.60
N PRO A 23 -0.79 -4.15 -8.95
CA PRO A 23 -2.00 -4.28 -8.14
C PRO A 23 -3.17 -4.71 -9.03
N LYS A 24 -3.96 -5.65 -8.53
CA LYS A 24 -5.16 -6.14 -9.23
C LYS A 24 -6.19 -5.02 -9.28
N LEU A 25 -6.96 -4.94 -10.37
CA LEU A 25 -8.08 -3.97 -10.47
C LEU A 25 -9.13 -4.17 -9.37
N SER A 26 -9.27 -5.40 -8.86
CA SER A 26 -10.15 -5.76 -7.75
C SER A 26 -9.52 -5.59 -6.37
N ASP A 27 -8.36 -4.92 -6.25
CA ASP A 27 -7.74 -4.67 -4.95
C ASP A 27 -8.67 -3.76 -4.12
N PRO A 28 -9.01 -4.14 -2.87
CA PRO A 28 -9.89 -3.34 -2.01
C PRO A 28 -9.36 -1.91 -1.80
N ARG A 29 -8.04 -1.70 -1.85
CA ARG A 29 -7.42 -0.38 -1.72
C ARG A 29 -7.80 0.55 -2.88
N ILE A 30 -7.84 0.03 -4.11
CA ILE A 30 -8.22 0.80 -5.31
C ILE A 30 -9.75 1.00 -5.34
N LEU A 31 -10.51 -0.02 -4.92
CA LEU A 31 -11.96 0.12 -4.79
C LEU A 31 -12.31 1.21 -3.78
N TYR A 32 -11.61 1.26 -2.65
CA TYR A 32 -11.77 2.29 -1.64
C TYR A 32 -11.41 3.69 -2.16
N SER A 33 -10.35 3.83 -2.97
CA SER A 33 -10.07 5.13 -3.61
C SER A 33 -11.17 5.56 -4.58
N GLY A 34 -11.75 4.63 -5.34
CA GLY A 34 -12.93 4.89 -6.18
C GLY A 34 -14.14 5.33 -5.35
N PHE A 35 -14.38 4.67 -4.20
CA PHE A 35 -15.43 5.05 -3.26
C PHE A 35 -15.21 6.46 -2.68
N MET A 36 -13.97 6.82 -2.36
CA MET A 36 -13.63 8.19 -1.96
C MET A 36 -13.95 9.22 -3.06
N GLY A 37 -13.73 8.87 -4.32
CA GLY A 37 -14.15 9.70 -5.47
C GLY A 37 -15.68 9.85 -5.55
N TYR A 38 -16.44 8.80 -5.24
CA TYR A 38 -17.90 8.88 -5.15
C TYR A 38 -18.35 9.83 -4.03
N CYS A 39 -17.77 9.70 -2.83
CA CYS A 39 -18.03 10.62 -1.72
C CYS A 39 -17.68 12.08 -2.08
N ALA A 40 -16.58 12.31 -2.80
CA ALA A 40 -16.21 13.64 -3.28
C ALA A 40 -17.26 14.22 -4.24
N GLY A 41 -17.80 13.41 -5.15
CA GLY A 41 -18.88 13.82 -6.06
C GLY A 41 -20.20 14.15 -5.33
N LEU A 42 -20.53 13.40 -4.27
CA LEU A 42 -21.69 13.72 -3.43
C LEU A 42 -21.48 15.02 -2.64
N LEU A 43 -20.28 15.23 -2.10
CA LEU A 43 -19.92 16.46 -1.40
C LEU A 43 -19.94 17.68 -2.33
N ASP A 44 -19.47 17.54 -3.57
CA ASP A 44 -19.53 18.61 -4.57
C ASP A 44 -20.98 19.05 -4.84
N ASN A 45 -21.90 18.10 -4.97
CA ASN A 45 -23.33 18.40 -5.12
C ASN A 45 -23.91 19.07 -3.87
N LEU A 46 -23.49 18.65 -2.67
CA LEU A 46 -23.93 19.21 -1.40
C LEU A 46 -23.50 20.68 -1.25
N ILE A 47 -22.24 21.00 -1.57
CA ILE A 47 -21.69 22.37 -1.50
C ILE A 47 -22.45 23.29 -2.45
N HIS A 48 -22.76 22.82 -3.66
CA HIS A 48 -23.46 23.59 -4.68
C HIS A 48 -24.99 23.63 -4.50
N ARG A 49 -25.53 23.10 -3.38
CA ARG A 49 -26.97 23.02 -3.09
C ARG A 49 -27.79 22.37 -4.22
N ARG A 50 -27.19 21.39 -4.90
CA ARG A 50 -27.86 20.59 -5.95
C ARG A 50 -28.41 19.31 -5.33
N PRO A 51 -29.43 18.66 -5.91
CA PRO A 51 -29.93 17.41 -5.38
C PRO A 51 -28.84 16.33 -5.46
N VAL A 52 -28.41 15.85 -4.30
CA VAL A 52 -27.16 15.09 -4.11
C VAL A 52 -27.10 13.81 -4.94
N MET A 53 -28.23 13.09 -5.02
CA MET A 53 -28.29 11.76 -5.64
C MET A 53 -28.65 11.79 -7.14
N THR A 54 -29.24 12.88 -7.64
CA THR A 54 -29.78 12.93 -9.01
C THR A 54 -29.03 13.92 -9.91
N ALA A 55 -28.40 14.94 -9.35
CA ALA A 55 -27.63 15.89 -10.15
C ALA A 55 -26.26 15.33 -10.53
N GLY A 56 -25.94 15.40 -11.83
CA GLY A 56 -24.55 15.30 -12.27
C GLY A 56 -23.94 13.90 -12.25
N LEU A 57 -24.68 12.86 -12.65
CA LEU A 57 -24.16 11.49 -12.83
C LEU A 57 -22.85 11.46 -13.65
N HIS A 58 -22.75 12.26 -14.71
CA HIS A 58 -21.53 12.38 -15.51
C HIS A 58 -20.33 12.89 -14.68
N ARG A 59 -20.56 13.82 -13.75
CA ARG A 59 -19.52 14.35 -12.85
C ARG A 59 -19.14 13.32 -11.80
N GLN A 60 -20.12 12.64 -11.21
CA GLN A 60 -19.87 11.56 -10.25
C GLN A 60 -19.03 10.44 -10.87
N LEU A 61 -19.36 10.03 -12.11
CA LEU A 61 -18.57 9.06 -12.85
C LEU A 61 -17.14 9.57 -13.10
N LEU A 62 -16.97 10.84 -13.46
CA LEU A 62 -15.65 11.47 -13.63
C LEU A 62 -14.84 11.48 -12.32
N TYR A 63 -15.46 11.83 -11.19
CA TYR A 63 -14.79 11.80 -9.89
C TYR A 63 -14.37 10.38 -9.50
N VAL A 64 -15.24 9.38 -9.66
CA VAL A 64 -14.90 7.98 -9.36
C VAL A 64 -13.76 7.48 -10.26
N THR A 65 -13.85 7.69 -11.57
CA THR A 65 -12.83 7.21 -12.52
C THR A 65 -11.48 7.90 -12.34
N SER A 66 -11.47 9.20 -12.05
CA SER A 66 -10.22 9.94 -11.77
C SER A 66 -9.55 9.49 -10.48
N PHE A 67 -10.30 9.33 -9.38
CA PHE A 67 -9.76 8.81 -8.12
C PHE A 67 -9.31 7.35 -8.24
N TYR A 68 -10.03 6.52 -9.01
CA TYR A 68 -9.64 5.15 -9.29
C TYR A 68 -8.31 5.10 -10.06
N PHE A 69 -8.18 5.93 -11.11
CA PHE A 69 -6.96 6.03 -11.90
C PHE A 69 -5.76 6.52 -11.07
N VAL A 70 -5.93 7.61 -10.33
CA VAL A 70 -4.86 8.15 -9.47
C VAL A 70 -4.50 7.14 -8.37
N GLY A 71 -5.51 6.54 -7.72
CA GLY A 71 -5.33 5.53 -6.68
C GLY A 71 -4.52 4.32 -7.17
N TYR A 72 -4.77 3.85 -8.38
CA TYR A 72 -3.99 2.76 -9.00
C TYR A 72 -2.49 3.07 -9.05
N TYR A 73 -2.11 4.25 -9.55
CA TYR A 73 -0.70 4.64 -9.64
C TYR A 73 -0.06 4.92 -8.28
N LEU A 74 -0.82 5.47 -7.33
CA LEU A 74 -0.35 5.69 -5.96
C LEU A 74 -0.06 4.37 -5.25
N ILE A 75 -0.97 3.40 -5.33
CA ILE A 75 -0.79 2.06 -4.73
C ILE A 75 0.39 1.34 -5.37
N LYS A 76 0.53 1.42 -6.70
CA LYS A 76 1.69 0.86 -7.40
C LYS A 76 3.01 1.45 -6.92
N ARG A 77 3.06 2.77 -6.68
CA ARG A 77 4.24 3.44 -6.12
C ARG A 77 4.48 3.06 -4.66
N GLN A 78 3.42 2.90 -3.88
CA GLN A 78 3.48 2.47 -2.49
C GLN A 78 4.07 1.06 -2.37
N ASP A 79 3.55 0.09 -3.13
CA ASP A 79 4.05 -1.29 -3.12
C ASP A 79 5.52 -1.33 -3.55
N PHE A 80 5.93 -0.53 -4.54
CA PHE A 80 7.33 -0.38 -4.90
C PHE A 80 8.20 0.14 -3.74
N LYS A 81 7.76 1.20 -3.05
CA LYS A 81 8.48 1.77 -1.90
C LYS A 81 8.64 0.78 -0.75
N TYR A 82 7.62 -0.03 -0.48
CA TYR A 82 7.68 -1.06 0.55
C TYR A 82 8.61 -2.20 0.15
N ALA A 83 8.60 -2.63 -1.11
CA ALA A 83 9.53 -3.62 -1.62
C ALA A 83 10.99 -3.12 -1.60
N GLU A 84 11.22 -1.85 -1.95
CA GLU A 84 12.51 -1.16 -1.82
C GLU A 84 13.05 -1.29 -0.39
N ARG A 85 12.20 -0.95 0.58
CA ARG A 85 12.54 -0.95 2.01
C ARG A 85 12.86 -2.36 2.49
N ASP A 86 12.03 -3.32 2.12
CA ASP A 86 12.20 -4.71 2.52
C ASP A 86 13.48 -5.33 1.93
N ARG A 87 13.82 -4.99 0.68
CA ARG A 87 15.09 -5.37 0.07
C ARG A 87 16.29 -4.82 0.84
N ASP A 88 16.26 -3.54 1.20
CA ASP A 88 17.35 -2.92 1.95
C ASP A 88 17.51 -3.54 3.34
N MET A 89 16.40 -3.77 4.05
CA MET A 89 16.40 -4.43 5.35
C MET A 89 17.00 -5.84 5.26
N ARG A 90 16.58 -6.63 4.26
CA ARG A 90 17.13 -7.97 4.04
C ARG A 90 18.61 -7.95 3.65
N GLN A 91 19.05 -6.96 2.88
CA GLN A 91 20.45 -6.81 2.52
C GLN A 91 21.30 -6.43 3.74
N TYR A 92 20.82 -5.49 4.55
CA TYR A 92 21.49 -5.08 5.78
C TYR A 92 21.64 -6.25 6.75
N MET A 93 20.57 -7.03 6.96
CA MET A 93 20.58 -8.22 7.82
C MET A 93 21.58 -9.29 7.37
N LYS A 94 21.80 -9.44 6.05
CA LYS A 94 22.81 -10.34 5.51
C LYS A 94 24.25 -9.85 5.70
N LEU A 95 24.45 -8.53 5.73
CA LEU A 95 25.78 -7.93 5.90
C LEU A 95 26.22 -7.90 7.37
N HIS A 96 25.26 -7.83 8.30
CA HIS A 96 25.49 -7.74 9.73
C HIS A 96 24.83 -8.88 10.51
N PRO A 97 25.15 -10.16 10.24
CA PRO A 97 24.54 -11.28 10.96
C PRO A 97 24.79 -11.24 12.48
N GLU A 98 25.85 -10.58 12.94
CA GLU A 98 26.19 -10.38 14.35
C GLU A 98 25.16 -9.59 15.16
N ASP A 99 24.43 -8.67 14.52
CA ASP A 99 23.41 -7.83 15.15
C ASP A 99 22.09 -8.59 15.37
N TYR A 100 21.88 -9.69 14.64
CA TYR A 100 20.63 -10.45 14.64
C TYR A 100 20.85 -11.81 15.30
N LYS A 101 20.72 -11.87 16.62
CA LYS A 101 20.64 -13.15 17.34
C LYS A 101 19.27 -13.78 17.13
N GLU A 102 19.24 -14.94 16.47
CA GLU A 102 18.05 -15.80 16.43
C GLU A 102 17.87 -16.45 17.81
N GLU A 103 17.24 -15.74 18.75
CA GLU A 103 16.81 -16.33 20.01
C GLU A 103 15.60 -17.26 19.79
N GLY A 104 15.86 -18.42 19.19
CA GLY A 104 14.93 -19.54 19.17
C GLY A 104 14.77 -20.11 20.57
N ARG A 105 13.93 -19.47 21.40
CA ARG A 105 13.58 -20.02 22.72
C ARG A 105 12.52 -21.10 22.55
N TYR A 106 12.96 -22.30 22.17
CA TYR A 106 12.22 -23.50 22.56
C TYR A 106 12.64 -23.81 24.00
N PHE A 107 11.92 -23.22 24.98
CA PHE A 107 12.05 -23.66 26.36
C PHE A 107 11.32 -25.00 26.50
N PRO A 108 12.01 -26.13 26.71
CA PRO A 108 11.35 -27.40 27.01
C PRO A 108 10.49 -27.29 28.29
N GLU A 109 10.83 -26.36 29.19
CA GLU A 109 10.09 -26.06 30.42
C GLU A 109 8.64 -25.65 30.13
N ILE A 110 8.38 -24.78 29.14
CA ILE A 110 7.02 -24.34 28.80
C ILE A 110 6.18 -25.50 28.24
N MET A 111 6.79 -26.42 27.49
CA MET A 111 6.12 -27.62 27.00
C MET A 111 5.84 -28.64 28.11
N TYR A 112 6.78 -28.82 29.06
CA TYR A 112 6.58 -29.70 30.22
C TYR A 112 5.43 -29.22 31.13
N TYR A 113 5.35 -27.91 31.42
CA TYR A 113 4.26 -27.36 32.23
C TYR A 113 2.88 -27.48 31.56
N LEU A 114 2.82 -27.42 30.22
CA LEU A 114 1.58 -27.58 29.46
C LEU A 114 1.11 -29.05 29.43
N ILE A 115 2.02 -30.02 29.32
CA ILE A 115 1.70 -31.45 29.30
C ILE A 115 1.28 -31.97 30.68
N LEU A 116 1.81 -31.41 31.77
CA LEU A 116 1.46 -31.80 33.14
C LEU A 116 0.14 -31.20 33.66
N ASN A 117 -0.44 -30.22 32.95
CA ASN A 117 -1.69 -29.54 33.33
C ASN A 117 -2.87 -29.81 32.37
N ILE A 118 -2.75 -30.82 31.50
CA ILE A 118 -3.83 -31.40 30.69
C ILE A 118 -4.13 -32.80 31.26
#